data_AF-A0A949PES3-F1
#
_entry.id   AF-A0A949PES3-F1
#
_cell.length_a   1.000
_cell.length_b   1.000
_cell.length_c   1.000
_cell.angle_alpha   90.00
_cell.angle_beta   90.00
_cell.angle_gamma   90.00
#
_symmetry.space_group_name_H-M   'P 1'
#
loop_
_entity.id
_entity.type
_entity.pdbx_description
1 polymer ?
#
loop_
_entity_poly.entity_id
_entity_poly.type
_entity_poly.pdbx_seq_one_letter_code
_entity_poly.pdbx_strand_id
1 'polypeptide(L)'
;MKNHLLFIILFVSTIINVRSQDTFSIVAMDPITGEVGSAGASCVDLDAFNIPTDDFLGELFPGVGAINSQAWYVPANQANARARMNEGLSPSEIIQWLIDNDVSNQPQLRQYGIVAKVGENLETAAHTGSSTDDYKNHITGPNYSIQGNILLGQEVLDNMEAAFLAAEGDLACKLMAAMQGANMVGADSRCTGNGTSSLFAFVKVAQPDDTFGNPSFLLSLRTGSNDGIEPITELQTLFDAERDCGNLNINDLESNFHFSLFPNPSENIITIESKVNSTENNKIELVSILGKTIYTSVFHDKIDIDVSSFSEGIYFVKITNKNTSFLTKWIKK
;
A
#
# COMPACT_ATOMS: atom_id res chain seq x y z
N MET A 1 66.50 -28.11 -0.42
CA MET A 1 65.17 -28.68 -0.73
C MET A 1 64.18 -28.18 0.30
N LYS A 2 63.44 -27.10 0.01
CA LYS A 2 62.34 -26.63 0.87
C LYS A 2 61.11 -26.51 -0.02
N ASN A 3 60.10 -27.30 0.31
CA ASN A 3 58.85 -27.46 -0.44
C ASN A 3 58.01 -26.19 -0.35
N HIS A 4 57.60 -25.64 -1.50
CA HIS A 4 56.55 -24.64 -1.56
C HIS A 4 55.19 -25.35 -1.56
N LEU A 5 54.46 -25.22 -0.45
CA LEU A 5 53.08 -25.66 -0.33
C LEU A 5 52.19 -24.57 -0.95
N LEU A 6 51.59 -24.86 -2.11
CA LEU A 6 50.67 -23.97 -2.80
C LEU A 6 49.30 -24.03 -2.07
N PHE A 7 48.91 -22.93 -1.41
CA PHE A 7 47.56 -22.79 -0.85
C PHE A 7 46.60 -22.36 -1.98
N ILE A 8 45.74 -23.28 -2.41
CA ILE A 8 44.60 -22.97 -3.27
C ILE A 8 43.51 -22.39 -2.37
N ILE A 9 43.28 -21.08 -2.47
CA ILE A 9 42.16 -20.40 -1.82
C ILE A 9 40.92 -20.68 -2.68
N LEU A 10 40.07 -21.58 -2.19
CA LEU A 10 38.76 -21.85 -2.78
C LEU A 10 37.84 -20.67 -2.44
N PHE A 11 37.56 -19.82 -3.42
CA PHE A 11 36.59 -18.73 -3.29
C PHE A 11 35.18 -19.34 -3.31
N VAL A 12 34.62 -19.63 -2.14
CA VAL A 12 33.20 -19.99 -2.01
C VAL A 12 32.40 -18.70 -2.14
N SER A 13 31.86 -18.46 -3.34
CA SER A 13 30.86 -17.41 -3.56
C SER A 13 29.59 -17.80 -2.82
N THR A 14 29.40 -17.24 -1.63
CA THR A 14 28.10 -17.26 -0.95
C THR A 14 27.16 -16.35 -1.71
N ILE A 15 26.27 -16.94 -2.51
CA ILE A 15 25.11 -16.25 -3.06
C ILE A 15 24.25 -15.83 -1.85
N ILE A 16 24.23 -14.54 -1.55
CA ILE A 16 23.35 -13.96 -0.53
C ILE A 16 21.94 -14.00 -1.12
N ASN A 17 21.15 -14.99 -0.70
CA ASN A 17 19.74 -15.04 -1.02
C ASN A 17 19.05 -13.91 -0.23
N VAL A 18 18.55 -12.91 -0.96
CA VAL A 18 17.78 -11.79 -0.41
C VAL A 18 16.50 -12.34 0.22
N ARG A 19 16.26 -12.03 1.49
CA ARG A 19 15.10 -12.50 2.26
C ARG A 19 14.10 -11.36 2.45
N SER A 20 13.18 -11.18 1.51
CA SER A 20 11.99 -10.34 1.74
C SER A 20 10.97 -11.17 2.51
N GLN A 21 10.83 -10.90 3.82
CA GLN A 21 10.00 -11.74 4.71
C GLN A 21 8.73 -11.10 5.25
N ASP A 22 8.52 -9.79 5.11
CA ASP A 22 7.22 -9.18 5.43
C ASP A 22 7.03 -8.11 4.38
N THR A 23 5.86 -8.08 3.77
CA THR A 23 5.57 -7.24 2.61
C THR A 23 4.07 -7.17 2.49
N PHE A 24 3.53 -6.00 2.20
CA PHE A 24 2.18 -5.86 1.64
C PHE A 24 2.26 -5.14 0.31
N SER A 25 1.45 -5.57 -0.65
CA SER A 25 1.49 -5.03 -2.00
C SER A 25 0.18 -5.26 -2.75
N ILE A 26 -0.02 -4.49 -3.81
CA ILE A 26 -1.15 -4.56 -4.72
C ILE A 26 -0.66 -4.54 -6.16
N VAL A 27 -1.30 -5.32 -7.02
CA VAL A 27 -1.31 -5.11 -8.48
C VAL A 27 -2.71 -4.78 -8.92
N ALA A 28 -2.86 -3.90 -9.91
CA ALA A 28 -4.16 -3.56 -10.47
C ALA A 28 -4.04 -3.18 -11.96
N MET A 29 -5.14 -3.33 -12.68
CA MET A 29 -5.29 -2.87 -14.06
C MET A 29 -6.60 -2.10 -14.21
N ASP A 30 -6.56 -0.93 -14.83
CA ASP A 30 -7.78 -0.19 -15.13
C ASP A 30 -8.43 -0.76 -16.41
N PRO A 31 -9.68 -1.27 -16.33
CA PRO A 31 -10.35 -1.87 -17.48
C PRO A 31 -10.74 -0.88 -18.58
N ILE A 32 -10.76 0.42 -18.28
CA ILE A 32 -11.16 1.50 -19.21
C ILE A 32 -9.93 2.05 -19.93
N THR A 33 -8.90 2.43 -19.19
CA THR A 33 -7.69 3.08 -19.75
C THR A 33 -6.64 2.07 -20.20
N GLY A 34 -6.64 0.86 -19.64
CA GLY A 34 -5.60 -0.14 -19.85
C GLY A 34 -4.31 0.14 -19.08
N GLU A 35 -4.32 1.14 -18.19
CA GLU A 35 -3.23 1.38 -17.24
C GLU A 35 -3.00 0.13 -16.40
N VAL A 36 -1.74 -0.21 -16.16
CA VAL A 36 -1.34 -1.30 -15.28
C VAL A 36 -0.46 -0.73 -14.18
N GLY A 37 -0.62 -1.21 -12.95
CA GLY A 37 0.10 -0.63 -11.84
C GLY A 37 0.35 -1.60 -10.70
N SER A 38 1.33 -1.22 -9.89
CA SER A 38 1.81 -1.97 -8.74
C SER A 38 2.22 -0.99 -7.65
N ALA A 39 1.90 -1.33 -6.41
CA ALA A 39 2.38 -0.62 -5.25
C ALA A 39 2.72 -1.61 -4.14
N GLY A 40 3.62 -1.24 -3.25
CA GLY A 40 3.98 -2.08 -2.12
C GLY A 40 4.96 -1.43 -1.16
N ALA A 41 5.10 -2.04 0.00
CA ALA A 41 5.97 -1.58 1.05
C ALA A 41 6.46 -2.76 1.91
N SER A 42 7.61 -2.57 2.56
CA SER A 42 8.20 -3.59 3.42
C SER A 42 9.24 -2.97 4.37
N CYS A 43 9.41 -3.59 5.52
CA CYS A 43 10.41 -3.32 6.56
C CYS A 43 11.76 -4.00 6.26
N VAL A 44 11.96 -4.51 5.03
CA VAL A 44 13.28 -4.95 4.59
C VAL A 44 14.17 -3.72 4.42
N ASP A 45 15.29 -3.71 5.15
CA ASP A 45 16.32 -2.68 5.00
C ASP A 45 17.09 -2.89 3.68
N LEU A 46 16.62 -2.22 2.63
CA LEU A 46 17.16 -2.38 1.27
C LEU A 46 18.64 -2.00 1.18
N ASP A 47 19.12 -1.09 2.02
CA ASP A 47 20.53 -0.69 2.08
C ASP A 47 21.37 -1.79 2.71
N ALA A 48 20.91 -2.39 3.82
CA ALA A 48 21.58 -3.52 4.46
C ALA A 48 21.68 -4.75 3.53
N PHE A 49 20.71 -4.94 2.63
CA PHE A 49 20.70 -6.03 1.65
C PHE A 49 21.25 -5.65 0.27
N ASN A 50 21.75 -4.42 0.09
CA ASN A 50 22.37 -3.95 -1.14
C ASN A 50 21.45 -4.05 -2.38
N ILE A 51 20.14 -3.84 -2.19
CA ILE A 51 19.14 -3.89 -3.25
C ILE A 51 19.03 -2.51 -3.92
N PRO A 52 19.26 -2.41 -5.25
CA PRO A 52 19.41 -1.10 -5.90
C PRO A 52 18.10 -0.38 -6.18
N THR A 53 16.96 -1.08 -6.19
CA THR A 53 15.64 -0.50 -6.50
C THR A 53 14.63 -0.85 -5.43
N ASP A 54 13.68 0.06 -5.19
CA ASP A 54 12.65 -0.07 -4.15
C ASP A 54 11.42 -0.83 -4.65
N ASP A 55 11.21 -0.86 -5.96
CA ASP A 55 10.01 -1.35 -6.63
C ASP A 55 10.18 -2.78 -7.19
N PHE A 56 11.25 -3.48 -6.80
CA PHE A 56 11.67 -4.77 -7.35
C PHE A 56 10.61 -5.88 -7.27
N LEU A 57 9.63 -5.74 -6.37
CA LEU A 57 8.56 -6.70 -6.17
C LEU A 57 7.60 -6.76 -7.37
N GLY A 58 7.40 -5.62 -8.04
CA GLY A 58 6.40 -5.46 -9.08
C GLY A 58 6.97 -5.45 -10.49
N GLU A 59 6.24 -6.00 -11.45
CA GLU A 59 6.52 -5.86 -12.87
C GLU A 59 5.27 -5.46 -13.61
N LEU A 60 5.40 -4.45 -14.47
CA LEU A 60 4.31 -3.91 -15.27
C LEU A 60 4.53 -4.29 -16.73
N PHE A 61 3.47 -4.81 -17.34
CA PHE A 61 3.41 -5.18 -18.74
C PHE A 61 2.41 -4.22 -19.39
N PRO A 62 2.88 -3.10 -19.98
CA PRO A 62 2.06 -2.06 -20.60
C PRO A 62 0.89 -2.64 -21.41
N GLY A 63 -0.35 -2.31 -21.00
CA GLY A 63 -1.58 -2.75 -21.66
C GLY A 63 -1.92 -4.25 -21.53
N VAL A 64 -1.11 -5.03 -20.82
CA VAL A 64 -1.25 -6.49 -20.69
C VAL A 64 -1.55 -6.91 -19.26
N GLY A 65 -0.81 -6.43 -18.27
CA GLY A 65 -1.01 -6.85 -16.87
C GLY A 65 0.10 -6.42 -15.93
N ALA A 66 0.04 -6.92 -14.69
CA ALA A 66 1.04 -6.69 -13.66
C ALA A 66 1.23 -7.91 -12.76
N ILE A 67 2.45 -8.07 -12.24
CA ILE A 67 2.86 -9.18 -11.36
C ILE A 67 3.55 -8.60 -10.13
N ASN A 68 3.13 -9.02 -8.93
CA ASN A 68 3.93 -8.88 -7.71
C ASN A 68 4.45 -10.25 -7.27
N SER A 69 5.73 -10.30 -6.87
CA SER A 69 6.41 -11.48 -6.36
C SER A 69 7.09 -11.15 -5.03
N GLN A 70 6.70 -11.84 -3.96
CA GLN A 70 7.17 -11.59 -2.59
C GLN A 70 7.16 -12.87 -1.74
N ALA A 71 7.48 -12.74 -0.45
CA ALA A 71 7.67 -13.81 0.54
C ALA A 71 8.72 -14.85 0.11
N TRP A 72 9.86 -14.87 0.81
CA TRP A 72 11.04 -15.62 0.36
C TRP A 72 11.32 -15.38 -1.14
N TYR A 73 11.36 -14.10 -1.53
CA TYR A 73 11.48 -13.67 -2.92
C TYR A 73 12.61 -14.37 -3.69
N VAL A 74 12.30 -14.83 -4.90
CA VAL A 74 13.27 -15.45 -5.83
C VAL A 74 13.20 -14.74 -7.18
N PRO A 75 14.25 -13.98 -7.58
CA PRO A 75 14.27 -13.27 -8.86
C PRO A 75 14.01 -14.17 -10.08
N ALA A 76 14.50 -15.40 -10.04
CA ALA A 76 14.29 -16.36 -11.13
C ALA A 76 12.81 -16.75 -11.29
N ASN A 77 12.04 -16.82 -10.20
CA ASN A 77 10.59 -17.08 -10.29
C ASN A 77 9.86 -15.87 -10.88
N GLN A 78 10.24 -14.64 -10.52
CA GLN A 78 9.66 -13.44 -11.12
C GLN A 78 9.96 -13.39 -12.63
N ALA A 79 11.20 -13.70 -13.05
CA ALA A 79 11.57 -13.82 -14.46
C ALA A 79 10.78 -14.93 -15.19
N ASN A 80 10.50 -16.05 -14.51
CA ASN A 80 9.64 -17.09 -15.07
C ASN A 80 8.20 -16.61 -15.23
N ALA A 81 7.65 -15.91 -14.23
CA ALA A 81 6.31 -15.32 -14.30
C ALA A 81 6.20 -14.35 -15.49
N ARG A 82 7.23 -13.52 -15.69
CA ARG A 82 7.37 -12.64 -16.85
C ARG A 82 7.33 -13.38 -18.18
N ALA A 83 8.07 -14.49 -18.29
CA ALA A 83 8.05 -15.31 -19.49
C ALA A 83 6.64 -15.84 -19.80
N ARG A 84 5.91 -16.29 -18.78
CA ARG A 84 4.53 -16.79 -18.95
C ARG A 84 3.53 -15.70 -19.29
N MET A 85 3.66 -14.51 -18.73
CA MET A 85 2.83 -13.37 -19.12
C MET A 85 3.07 -12.96 -20.58
N ASN A 86 4.33 -12.97 -21.04
CA ASN A 86 4.66 -12.72 -22.44
C ASN A 86 4.18 -13.82 -23.40
N GLU A 87 4.01 -15.04 -22.92
CA GLU A 87 3.38 -16.15 -23.66
C GLU A 87 1.84 -16.03 -23.70
N GLY A 88 1.25 -15.07 -22.97
CA GLY A 88 -0.19 -14.83 -22.93
C GLY A 88 -0.97 -15.78 -22.03
N LEU A 89 -0.29 -16.45 -21.07
CA LEU A 89 -0.98 -17.29 -20.08
C LEU A 89 -1.85 -16.43 -19.17
N SER A 90 -2.99 -16.99 -18.76
CA SER A 90 -3.86 -16.37 -17.76
C SER A 90 -3.17 -16.29 -16.39
N PRO A 91 -3.55 -15.35 -15.51
CA PRO A 91 -3.01 -15.26 -14.15
C PRO A 91 -3.03 -16.60 -13.40
N SER A 92 -4.11 -17.38 -13.51
CA SER A 92 -4.22 -18.69 -12.86
C SER A 92 -3.23 -19.71 -13.42
N GLU A 93 -3.03 -19.72 -14.74
CA GLU A 93 -2.02 -20.58 -15.39
C GLU A 93 -0.60 -20.17 -15.00
N ILE A 94 -0.31 -18.87 -14.89
CA ILE A 94 0.99 -18.38 -14.42
C ILE A 94 1.24 -18.84 -12.97
N ILE A 95 0.27 -18.66 -12.07
CA ILE A 95 0.38 -19.12 -10.68
C ILE A 95 0.62 -20.62 -10.61
N GLN A 96 -0.17 -21.42 -11.33
CA GLN A 96 -0.02 -22.88 -11.33
C GLN A 96 1.35 -23.29 -11.86
N TRP A 97 1.81 -22.66 -12.95
CA TRP A 97 3.14 -22.91 -13.49
C TRP A 97 4.23 -22.61 -12.48
N LEU A 98 4.15 -21.48 -11.77
CA LEU A 98 5.12 -21.09 -10.73
C LEU A 98 5.13 -22.07 -9.55
N ILE A 99 3.96 -22.60 -9.16
CA ILE A 99 3.87 -23.61 -8.11
C ILE A 99 4.57 -24.90 -8.54
N ASP A 100 4.28 -25.37 -9.76
CA ASP A 100 4.81 -26.62 -10.29
C ASP A 100 6.31 -26.54 -10.62
N ASN A 101 6.83 -25.32 -10.85
CA ASN A 101 8.19 -25.07 -11.34
C ASN A 101 8.97 -24.07 -10.46
N ASP A 102 8.66 -23.97 -9.16
CA ASP A 102 9.43 -23.13 -8.24
C ASP A 102 10.92 -23.47 -8.32
N VAL A 103 11.77 -22.48 -8.56
CA VAL A 103 13.21 -22.70 -8.80
C VAL A 103 13.92 -23.36 -7.62
N SER A 104 13.40 -23.21 -6.40
CA SER A 104 13.94 -23.89 -5.21
C SER A 104 13.09 -25.08 -4.76
N ASN A 105 12.08 -25.48 -5.54
CA ASN A 105 11.09 -26.50 -5.18
C ASN A 105 10.40 -26.24 -3.82
N GLN A 106 10.12 -24.97 -3.54
CA GLN A 106 9.50 -24.50 -2.29
C GLN A 106 8.37 -23.49 -2.53
N PRO A 107 7.35 -23.81 -3.35
CA PRO A 107 6.25 -22.89 -3.64
C PRO A 107 5.43 -22.50 -2.39
N GLN A 108 5.47 -23.31 -1.34
CA GLN A 108 4.83 -23.01 -0.05
C GLN A 108 5.46 -21.84 0.70
N LEU A 109 6.67 -21.39 0.33
CA LEU A 109 7.32 -20.22 0.92
C LEU A 109 7.03 -18.93 0.14
N ARG A 110 6.35 -19.00 -1.00
CA ARG A 110 6.20 -17.89 -1.95
C ARG A 110 4.85 -17.21 -1.83
N GLN A 111 4.80 -15.96 -2.26
CA GLN A 111 3.56 -15.21 -2.41
C GLN A 111 3.57 -14.43 -3.74
N TYR A 112 2.48 -14.53 -4.48
CA TYR A 112 2.32 -13.94 -5.81
C TYR A 112 0.96 -13.26 -5.92
N GLY A 113 0.90 -12.15 -6.64
CA GLY A 113 -0.34 -11.48 -7.06
C GLY A 113 -0.24 -11.08 -8.52
N ILE A 114 -1.25 -11.40 -9.32
CA ILE A 114 -1.23 -11.21 -10.76
C ILE A 114 -2.59 -10.68 -11.23
N VAL A 115 -2.57 -9.66 -12.07
CA VAL A 115 -3.70 -9.20 -12.88
C VAL A 115 -3.27 -9.16 -14.34
N ALA A 116 -4.12 -9.62 -15.26
CA ALA A 116 -3.83 -9.54 -16.69
C ALA A 116 -5.09 -9.50 -17.54
N LYS A 117 -4.96 -8.92 -18.73
CA LYS A 117 -5.93 -9.02 -19.81
C LYS A 117 -5.76 -10.36 -20.54
N VAL A 118 -6.79 -11.21 -20.48
CA VAL A 118 -6.87 -12.51 -21.17
C VAL A 118 -7.97 -12.42 -22.22
N GLY A 119 -7.57 -12.28 -23.49
CA GLY A 119 -8.51 -11.91 -24.56
C GLY A 119 -9.11 -10.54 -24.30
N GLU A 120 -10.43 -10.44 -24.15
CA GLU A 120 -11.11 -9.16 -23.82
C GLU A 120 -11.46 -9.02 -22.33
N ASN A 121 -11.17 -10.03 -21.50
CA ASN A 121 -11.50 -10.01 -20.08
C ASN A 121 -10.27 -9.67 -19.24
N LEU A 122 -10.50 -9.05 -18.08
CA LEU A 122 -9.51 -9.02 -17.02
C LEU A 122 -9.66 -10.26 -16.15
N GLU A 123 -8.53 -10.86 -15.81
CA GLU A 123 -8.44 -11.95 -14.86
C GLU A 123 -7.44 -11.56 -13.77
N THR A 124 -7.64 -12.14 -12.59
CA THR A 124 -6.78 -11.95 -11.43
C THR A 124 -6.55 -13.29 -10.75
N ALA A 125 -5.32 -13.55 -10.32
CA ALA A 125 -5.00 -14.70 -9.47
C ALA A 125 -3.92 -14.33 -8.45
N ALA A 126 -3.94 -15.02 -7.32
CA ALA A 126 -2.97 -14.85 -6.26
C ALA A 126 -2.61 -16.20 -5.64
N HIS A 127 -1.44 -16.26 -5.02
CA HIS A 127 -0.98 -17.41 -4.25
C HIS A 127 -0.35 -16.93 -2.96
N THR A 128 -0.70 -17.58 -1.85
CA THR A 128 -0.02 -17.41 -0.57
C THR A 128 0.35 -18.79 -0.07
N GLY A 129 1.64 -19.11 -0.13
CA GLY A 129 2.14 -20.40 0.29
C GLY A 129 1.88 -20.65 1.78
N SER A 130 1.55 -21.89 2.14
CA SER A 130 1.19 -22.27 3.51
C SER A 130 2.30 -22.03 4.55
N SER A 131 3.55 -21.91 4.11
CA SER A 131 4.74 -21.69 4.93
C SER A 131 5.33 -20.29 4.76
N THR A 132 4.59 -19.36 4.14
CA THR A 132 4.85 -17.93 4.35
C THR A 132 4.65 -17.62 5.83
N ASP A 133 5.24 -16.54 6.33
CA ASP A 133 5.19 -16.22 7.76
C ASP A 133 3.92 -15.43 8.12
N ASP A 134 3.31 -15.76 9.26
CA ASP A 134 2.02 -15.18 9.71
C ASP A 134 2.18 -13.77 10.34
N TYR A 135 1.18 -12.90 10.26
CA TYR A 135 -0.08 -13.10 9.53
C TYR A 135 0.13 -12.98 8.02
N LYS A 136 -0.46 -13.89 7.25
CA LYS A 136 -0.41 -13.86 5.79
C LYS A 136 -1.76 -14.10 5.16
N ASN A 137 -2.04 -13.40 4.08
CA ASN A 137 -3.19 -13.68 3.24
C ASN A 137 -3.05 -12.98 1.88
N HIS A 138 -4.02 -13.23 1.01
CA HIS A 138 -4.29 -12.43 -0.18
C HIS A 138 -5.79 -12.23 -0.36
N ILE A 139 -6.14 -11.15 -1.07
CA ILE A 139 -7.49 -10.84 -1.52
C ILE A 139 -7.41 -10.57 -3.02
N THR A 140 -8.40 -11.06 -3.78
CA THR A 140 -8.53 -10.80 -5.20
C THR A 140 -9.85 -10.11 -5.50
N GLY A 141 -9.77 -9.09 -6.36
CA GLY A 141 -10.92 -8.45 -6.99
C GLY A 141 -10.97 -8.72 -8.49
N PRO A 142 -11.92 -8.09 -9.20
CA PRO A 142 -12.06 -8.27 -10.65
C PRO A 142 -10.83 -7.84 -11.45
N ASN A 143 -10.10 -6.83 -10.97
CA ASN A 143 -9.03 -6.17 -11.68
C ASN A 143 -7.84 -5.82 -10.78
N TYR A 144 -7.70 -6.48 -9.64
CA TYR A 144 -6.60 -6.26 -8.70
C TYR A 144 -6.37 -7.47 -7.79
N SER A 145 -5.12 -7.62 -7.33
CA SER A 145 -4.73 -8.58 -6.28
C SER A 145 -3.95 -7.86 -5.19
N ILE A 146 -4.33 -8.07 -3.94
CA ILE A 146 -3.68 -7.53 -2.74
C ILE A 146 -3.17 -8.69 -1.91
N GLN A 147 -1.92 -8.62 -1.46
CA GLN A 147 -1.30 -9.72 -0.74
C GLN A 147 -0.32 -9.20 0.30
N GLY A 148 -0.19 -9.95 1.40
CA GLY A 148 0.88 -9.69 2.35
C GLY A 148 1.19 -10.84 3.30
N ASN A 149 2.35 -10.74 3.95
CA ASN A 149 2.91 -11.70 4.90
C ASN A 149 3.65 -10.97 6.03
N ILE A 150 3.72 -11.60 7.21
CA ILE A 150 4.09 -11.00 8.50
C ILE A 150 3.39 -9.63 8.72
N LEU A 151 2.09 -9.65 8.47
CA LEU A 151 1.23 -8.50 8.73
C LEU A 151 0.84 -8.45 10.20
N LEU A 152 0.46 -7.25 10.67
CA LEU A 152 -0.20 -7.11 11.97
C LEU A 152 -1.46 -7.98 12.08
N GLY A 153 -2.20 -8.09 10.97
CA GLY A 153 -3.41 -8.88 10.86
C GLY A 153 -4.08 -8.68 9.49
N GLN A 154 -5.26 -9.28 9.33
CA GLN A 154 -6.08 -9.20 8.11
C GLN A 154 -6.51 -7.76 7.82
N GLU A 155 -6.68 -6.94 8.85
CA GLU A 155 -7.12 -5.54 8.74
C GLU A 155 -6.22 -4.70 7.83
N VAL A 156 -4.94 -5.06 7.69
CA VAL A 156 -4.03 -4.36 6.76
C VAL A 156 -4.54 -4.52 5.33
N LEU A 157 -4.85 -5.75 4.91
CA LEU A 157 -5.34 -6.03 3.56
C LEU A 157 -6.75 -5.49 3.33
N ASP A 158 -7.63 -5.63 4.32
CA ASP A 158 -9.00 -5.13 4.24
C ASP A 158 -9.03 -3.60 4.09
N ASN A 159 -8.16 -2.89 4.81
CA ASN A 159 -8.07 -1.44 4.69
C ASN A 159 -7.47 -1.01 3.35
N MET A 160 -6.45 -1.71 2.84
CA MET A 160 -5.91 -1.48 1.48
C MET A 160 -7.00 -1.64 0.42
N GLU A 161 -7.77 -2.72 0.49
CA GLU A 161 -8.86 -3.01 -0.46
C GLU A 161 -9.96 -1.94 -0.38
N ALA A 162 -10.42 -1.62 0.84
CA ALA A 162 -11.45 -0.61 1.04
C ALA A 162 -11.03 0.77 0.51
N ALA A 163 -9.78 1.16 0.72
CA ALA A 163 -9.26 2.43 0.22
C ALA A 163 -9.11 2.43 -1.31
N PHE A 164 -8.60 1.35 -1.90
CA PHE A 164 -8.50 1.20 -3.36
C PHE A 164 -9.87 1.31 -4.05
N LEU A 165 -10.87 0.62 -3.50
CA LEU A 165 -12.23 0.58 -4.06
C LEU A 165 -12.99 1.90 -3.89
N ALA A 166 -12.72 2.65 -2.81
CA ALA A 166 -13.36 3.92 -2.53
C ALA A 166 -12.71 5.10 -3.26
N ALA A 167 -11.47 4.95 -3.72
CA ALA A 167 -10.72 6.01 -4.35
C ALA A 167 -11.26 6.38 -5.74
N GLU A 168 -11.39 7.68 -5.96
CA GLU A 168 -11.65 8.29 -7.26
C GLU A 168 -10.32 8.60 -7.97
N GLY A 169 -10.41 9.07 -9.21
CA GLY A 169 -9.24 9.37 -10.04
C GLY A 169 -8.72 8.15 -10.82
N ASP A 170 -7.52 8.32 -11.35
CA ASP A 170 -6.84 7.30 -12.17
C ASP A 170 -6.23 6.17 -11.34
N LEU A 171 -5.57 5.22 -12.02
CA LEU A 171 -5.01 4.06 -11.35
C LEU A 171 -3.95 4.42 -10.31
N ALA A 172 -3.13 5.45 -10.54
CA ALA A 172 -2.09 5.86 -9.60
C ALA A 172 -2.71 6.36 -8.29
N CYS A 173 -3.80 7.13 -8.38
CA CYS A 173 -4.58 7.59 -7.23
C CYS A 173 -5.15 6.44 -6.40
N LYS A 174 -5.74 5.45 -7.07
CA LYS A 174 -6.30 4.27 -6.40
C LYS A 174 -5.22 3.45 -5.71
N LEU A 175 -4.06 3.28 -6.34
CA LEU A 175 -2.92 2.59 -5.74
C LEU A 175 -2.37 3.33 -4.53
N MET A 176 -2.21 4.66 -4.62
CA MET A 176 -1.77 5.46 -3.48
C MET A 176 -2.76 5.40 -2.31
N ALA A 177 -4.06 5.44 -2.60
CA ALA A 177 -5.10 5.23 -1.60
C ALA A 177 -5.01 3.84 -0.95
N ALA A 178 -4.76 2.79 -1.73
CA ALA A 178 -4.50 1.45 -1.20
C ALA A 178 -3.32 1.45 -0.21
N MET A 179 -2.22 2.12 -0.56
CA MET A 179 -1.07 2.27 0.33
C MET A 179 -1.44 3.00 1.63
N GLN A 180 -2.24 4.07 1.57
CA GLN A 180 -2.76 4.74 2.77
C GLN A 180 -3.61 3.81 3.66
N GLY A 181 -4.30 2.84 3.09
CA GLY A 181 -5.01 1.81 3.84
C GLY A 181 -4.10 0.97 4.75
N ALA A 182 -2.83 0.81 4.37
CA ALA A 182 -1.80 0.14 5.18
C ALA A 182 -0.91 1.10 5.98
N ASN A 183 -1.19 2.41 5.98
CA ASN A 183 -0.41 3.41 6.72
C ASN A 183 -0.70 3.35 8.22
N MET A 184 -0.16 2.32 8.87
CA MET A 184 -0.28 2.09 10.31
C MET A 184 0.98 1.44 10.85
N VAL A 185 1.34 1.78 12.08
CA VAL A 185 2.50 1.18 12.76
C VAL A 185 2.35 -0.33 12.81
N GLY A 186 3.39 -1.03 12.34
CA GLY A 186 3.42 -2.49 12.36
C GLY A 186 2.61 -3.16 11.26
N ALA A 187 2.13 -2.43 10.23
CA ALA A 187 1.50 -3.04 9.06
C ALA A 187 2.37 -4.19 8.50
N ASP A 188 3.67 -3.94 8.39
CA ASP A 188 4.75 -4.93 8.46
C ASP A 188 5.20 -5.07 9.92
N SER A 189 4.97 -6.24 10.54
CA SER A 189 5.08 -6.34 12.01
C SER A 189 6.50 -6.14 12.53
N ARG A 190 7.55 -6.36 11.73
CA ARG A 190 8.93 -6.03 12.12
C ARG A 190 9.13 -4.54 12.39
N CYS A 191 8.39 -3.67 11.70
CA CYS A 191 8.50 -2.23 11.83
C CYS A 191 7.74 -1.65 13.02
N THR A 192 7.07 -2.50 13.82
CA THR A 192 6.42 -2.08 15.08
C THR A 192 7.40 -1.35 16.01
N GLY A 193 8.62 -1.87 16.16
CA GLY A 193 9.65 -1.24 16.99
C GLY A 193 10.21 0.07 16.41
N ASN A 194 10.10 0.25 15.10
CA ASN A 194 10.49 1.47 14.39
C ASN A 194 9.42 2.58 14.53
N GLY A 195 8.19 2.20 14.91
CA GLY A 195 7.06 3.12 14.95
C GLY A 195 6.52 3.47 13.55
N THR A 196 6.75 2.62 12.55
CA THR A 196 6.33 2.85 11.15
C THR A 196 5.61 1.63 10.57
N SER A 197 5.01 1.80 9.38
CA SER A 197 4.39 0.75 8.60
C SER A 197 5.41 -0.11 7.84
N SER A 198 6.53 0.49 7.43
CA SER A 198 7.58 -0.13 6.61
C SER A 198 8.90 0.66 6.70
N LEU A 199 9.93 0.24 5.94
CA LEU A 199 11.17 0.99 5.69
C LEU A 199 11.26 1.55 4.27
N PHE A 200 10.50 0.99 3.33
CA PHE A 200 10.34 1.58 2.00
C PHE A 200 8.90 1.42 1.53
N ALA A 201 8.51 2.25 0.57
CA ALA A 201 7.23 2.16 -0.12
C ALA A 201 7.42 2.63 -1.58
N PHE A 202 6.60 2.11 -2.48
CA PHE A 202 6.56 2.56 -3.87
C PHE A 202 5.14 2.49 -4.45
N VAL A 203 4.89 3.32 -5.47
CA VAL A 203 3.74 3.25 -6.37
C VAL A 203 4.27 3.43 -7.79
N LYS A 204 3.86 2.57 -8.71
CA LYS A 204 4.18 2.69 -10.14
C LYS A 204 3.01 2.33 -11.03
N VAL A 205 2.91 3.04 -12.16
CA VAL A 205 1.90 2.87 -13.19
C VAL A 205 2.54 2.98 -14.56
N ALA A 206 2.17 2.07 -15.46
CA ALA A 206 2.54 2.13 -16.87
C ALA A 206 1.29 2.35 -17.73
N GLN A 207 1.41 3.27 -18.68
CA GLN A 207 0.43 3.47 -19.75
C GLN A 207 0.51 2.32 -20.76
N PRO A 208 -0.54 2.06 -21.56
CA PRO A 208 -0.53 0.99 -22.55
C PRO A 208 0.61 1.08 -23.59
N ASP A 209 1.09 2.28 -23.88
CA ASP A 209 2.15 2.58 -24.86
C ASP A 209 3.55 2.75 -24.23
N ASP A 210 3.67 2.59 -22.91
CA ASP A 210 4.97 2.63 -22.25
C ASP A 210 5.86 1.47 -22.70
N THR A 211 7.18 1.68 -22.58
CA THR A 211 8.15 0.61 -22.80
C THR A 211 8.24 -0.26 -21.56
N PHE A 212 8.21 -1.58 -21.73
CA PHE A 212 8.42 -2.53 -20.63
C PHE A 212 9.65 -2.17 -19.79
N GLY A 213 9.48 -2.14 -18.47
CA GLY A 213 10.54 -1.76 -17.52
C GLY A 213 10.80 -0.26 -17.38
N ASN A 214 10.11 0.59 -18.15
CA ASN A 214 10.19 2.05 -18.08
C ASN A 214 8.78 2.66 -17.93
N PRO A 215 8.12 2.48 -16.76
CA PRO A 215 6.82 3.09 -16.52
C PRO A 215 6.92 4.62 -16.54
N SER A 216 5.90 5.28 -17.09
CA SER A 216 5.77 6.74 -17.09
C SER A 216 5.55 7.34 -15.70
N PHE A 217 5.10 6.54 -14.73
CA PHE A 217 4.96 6.95 -13.34
C PHE A 217 5.60 5.93 -12.39
N LEU A 218 6.56 6.39 -11.59
CA LEU A 218 7.16 5.64 -10.50
C LEU A 218 7.58 6.63 -9.41
N LEU A 219 6.99 6.50 -8.23
CA LEU A 219 7.46 7.13 -7.02
C LEU A 219 7.87 6.04 -6.04
N SER A 220 9.02 6.23 -5.40
CA SER A 220 9.45 5.38 -4.31
C SER A 220 10.13 6.22 -3.24
N LEU A 221 10.11 5.67 -2.04
CA LEU A 221 10.79 6.22 -0.90
C LEU A 221 11.43 5.09 -0.10
N ARG A 222 12.69 5.31 0.28
CA ARG A 222 13.48 4.44 1.15
C ARG A 222 13.90 5.21 2.38
N THR A 223 13.80 4.56 3.53
CA THR A 223 14.21 5.09 4.84
C THR A 223 15.12 4.08 5.53
N GLY A 224 15.96 4.56 6.43
CA GLY A 224 16.76 3.74 7.32
C GLY A 224 16.00 3.31 8.57
N SER A 225 16.50 2.24 9.20
CA SER A 225 15.99 1.80 10.50
C SER A 225 16.22 2.88 11.57
N ASN A 226 15.16 3.24 12.30
CA ASN A 226 15.09 4.29 13.34
C ASN A 226 15.14 5.74 12.84
N ASP A 227 14.93 5.99 11.55
CA ASP A 227 14.84 7.36 11.03
C ASP A 227 13.58 8.09 11.53
N GLY A 228 12.58 7.36 12.01
CA GLY A 228 11.30 7.92 12.49
C GLY A 228 10.44 8.52 11.38
N ILE A 229 10.75 8.19 10.12
CA ILE A 229 10.03 8.62 8.92
C ILE A 229 9.08 7.50 8.51
N GLU A 230 7.79 7.81 8.41
CA GLU A 230 6.76 6.89 7.91
C GLU A 230 6.76 6.87 6.38
N PRO A 231 7.21 5.79 5.71
CA PRO A 231 7.44 5.84 4.28
C PRO A 231 6.18 6.11 3.45
N ILE A 232 5.02 5.62 3.87
CA ILE A 232 3.76 5.83 3.12
C ILE A 232 3.28 7.28 3.23
N THR A 233 3.53 7.92 4.37
CA THR A 233 3.19 9.34 4.57
C THR A 233 4.05 10.23 3.68
N GLU A 234 5.36 10.01 3.66
CA GLU A 234 6.24 10.81 2.80
C GLU A 234 6.09 10.47 1.31
N LEU A 235 5.76 9.22 0.97
CA LEU A 235 5.39 8.86 -0.41
C LEU A 235 4.14 9.61 -0.86
N GLN A 236 3.17 9.85 0.02
CA GLN A 236 2.00 10.70 -0.27
C GLN A 236 2.42 12.15 -0.55
N THR A 237 3.32 12.71 0.26
CA THR A 237 3.84 14.07 0.03
C THR A 237 4.48 14.20 -1.35
N LEU A 238 5.26 13.20 -1.77
CA LEU A 238 5.84 13.17 -3.13
C LEU A 238 4.76 13.00 -4.21
N PHE A 239 3.78 12.15 -3.95
CA PHE A 239 2.67 11.89 -4.86
C PHE A 239 1.84 13.15 -5.12
N ASP A 240 1.46 13.89 -4.07
CA ASP A 240 0.65 15.10 -4.16
C ASP A 240 1.36 16.24 -4.89
N ALA A 241 2.71 16.24 -4.89
CA ALA A 241 3.50 17.19 -5.65
C ALA A 241 3.47 16.94 -7.17
N GLU A 242 3.17 15.70 -7.60
CA GLU A 242 3.17 15.30 -9.01
C GLU A 242 1.78 15.05 -9.59
N ARG A 243 0.79 14.73 -8.74
CA ARG A 243 -0.50 14.22 -9.21
C ARG A 243 -1.67 14.69 -8.34
N ASP A 244 -2.67 15.27 -9.00
CA ASP A 244 -3.97 15.62 -8.40
C ASP A 244 -4.97 14.49 -8.68
N CYS A 245 -5.47 13.86 -7.62
CA CYS A 245 -6.45 12.76 -7.72
C CYS A 245 -7.89 13.22 -7.91
N GLY A 246 -8.12 14.48 -8.23
CA GLY A 246 -9.45 14.97 -8.54
C GLY A 246 -10.36 14.99 -7.32
N ASN A 247 -9.78 15.14 -6.12
CA ASN A 247 -10.52 15.83 -5.09
C ASN A 247 -10.98 17.14 -5.74
N LEU A 248 -12.29 17.42 -5.73
CA LEU A 248 -12.78 18.77 -5.99
C LEU A 248 -12.20 19.64 -4.87
N ASN A 249 -10.96 20.04 -5.07
CA ASN A 249 -10.18 20.91 -4.24
C ASN A 249 -10.92 22.24 -4.29
N ILE A 250 -11.73 22.47 -3.26
CA ILE A 250 -11.88 23.82 -2.74
C ILE A 250 -10.53 24.10 -2.06
N ASN A 251 -9.57 24.46 -2.91
CA ASN A 251 -8.25 25.00 -2.66
C ASN A 251 -7.41 24.36 -1.55
N ASP A 252 -6.30 23.78 -1.99
CA ASP A 252 -5.04 23.76 -1.25
C ASP A 252 -4.76 25.12 -0.60
N LEU A 253 -4.96 25.13 0.70
CA LEU A 253 -4.04 25.78 1.62
C LEU A 253 -3.66 24.70 2.62
N GLU A 254 -2.68 23.87 2.24
CA GLU A 254 -1.68 23.40 3.19
C GLU A 254 -0.90 24.60 3.74
N SER A 255 -1.60 25.37 4.56
CA SER A 255 -1.01 26.24 5.55
C SER A 255 -1.63 25.85 6.88
N ASN A 256 -0.99 24.90 7.57
CA ASN A 256 -1.17 24.66 9.00
C ASN A 256 -2.61 24.34 9.46
N PHE A 257 -3.30 23.31 8.97
CA PHE A 257 -4.61 22.90 9.54
C PHE A 257 -4.63 21.43 9.97
N HIS A 258 -4.27 21.16 11.23
CA HIS A 258 -4.38 19.84 11.84
C HIS A 258 -5.45 19.85 12.95
N PHE A 259 -6.42 18.94 12.87
CA PHE A 259 -7.37 18.66 13.96
C PHE A 259 -7.16 17.26 14.53
N SER A 260 -7.57 17.04 15.78
CA SER A 260 -7.61 15.72 16.41
C SER A 260 -9.02 15.44 16.91
N LEU A 261 -9.49 14.20 16.73
CA LEU A 261 -10.81 13.72 17.13
C LEU A 261 -10.64 12.50 18.05
N PHE A 262 -11.11 12.59 19.29
CA PHE A 262 -10.96 11.52 20.28
C PHE A 262 -12.05 11.55 21.36
N PRO A 263 -12.38 10.42 21.99
CA PRO A 263 -11.98 9.08 21.58
C PRO A 263 -12.71 8.65 20.30
N ASN A 264 -12.08 7.77 19.52
CA ASN A 264 -12.70 7.09 18.39
C ASN A 264 -12.28 5.61 18.43
N PRO A 265 -13.19 4.66 18.73
CA PRO A 265 -14.63 4.83 18.95
C PRO A 265 -15.01 5.56 20.25
N SER A 266 -16.24 6.07 20.38
CA SER A 266 -16.76 6.68 21.63
C SER A 266 -18.22 6.33 21.93
N GLU A 267 -18.60 6.42 23.21
CA GLU A 267 -19.98 6.14 23.69
C GLU A 267 -20.78 7.39 24.01
N ASN A 268 -20.18 8.38 24.70
CA ASN A 268 -20.93 9.51 25.25
C ASN A 268 -20.44 10.86 24.78
N ILE A 269 -19.13 11.06 24.67
CA ILE A 269 -18.53 12.34 24.32
C ILE A 269 -17.47 12.11 23.25
N ILE A 270 -17.42 13.01 22.27
CA ILE A 270 -16.26 13.22 21.41
C ILE A 270 -15.67 14.60 21.66
N THR A 271 -14.36 14.66 21.59
CA THR A 271 -13.55 15.86 21.72
C THR A 271 -12.87 16.12 20.39
N ILE A 272 -12.94 17.37 19.94
CA ILE A 272 -12.27 17.85 18.75
C ILE A 272 -11.39 19.01 19.13
N GLU A 273 -10.13 18.94 18.73
CA GLU A 273 -9.10 19.91 19.08
C GLU A 273 -8.33 20.34 17.83
N SER A 274 -8.21 21.65 17.63
CA SER A 274 -7.33 22.27 16.65
C SER A 274 -5.90 22.25 17.20
N LYS A 275 -4.94 21.76 16.41
CA LYS A 275 -3.50 21.82 16.71
C LYS A 275 -2.85 23.12 16.23
N VAL A 276 -3.67 24.09 15.81
CA VAL A 276 -3.25 25.29 15.12
C VAL A 276 -3.78 26.49 15.87
N ASN A 277 -2.85 27.37 16.25
CA ASN A 277 -3.17 28.66 16.86
C ASN A 277 -3.71 29.61 15.78
N SER A 278 -5.01 29.51 15.50
CA SER A 278 -5.76 30.45 14.66
C SER A 278 -6.65 31.32 15.55
N THR A 279 -7.08 32.49 15.07
CA THR A 279 -8.11 33.34 15.72
C THR A 279 -9.50 33.16 15.08
N GLU A 280 -9.64 32.18 14.19
CA GLU A 280 -10.87 31.93 13.43
C GLU A 280 -11.74 30.82 14.05
N ASN A 281 -13.06 30.97 13.91
CA ASN A 281 -14.01 29.94 14.31
C ASN A 281 -14.15 28.89 13.20
N ASN A 282 -14.08 27.63 13.59
CA ASN A 282 -14.28 26.46 12.76
C ASN A 282 -15.72 25.99 12.88
N LYS A 283 -16.41 25.75 11.77
CA LYS A 283 -17.71 25.08 11.74
C LYS A 283 -17.51 23.58 11.83
N ILE A 284 -18.36 22.90 12.57
CA ILE A 284 -18.41 21.45 12.61
C ILE A 284 -19.79 20.92 12.18
N GLU A 285 -19.79 19.79 11.48
CA GLU A 285 -20.96 19.03 11.08
C GLU A 285 -20.71 17.54 11.32
N LEU A 286 -21.60 16.87 12.06
CA LEU A 286 -21.61 15.41 12.16
C LEU A 286 -22.63 14.87 11.17
N VAL A 287 -22.22 13.92 10.33
CA VAL A 287 -22.98 13.42 9.19
C VAL A 287 -23.12 11.91 9.31
N SER A 288 -24.34 11.39 9.19
CA SER A 288 -24.59 9.93 9.16
C SER A 288 -24.09 9.28 7.87
N ILE A 289 -23.99 7.95 7.82
CA ILE A 289 -23.66 7.20 6.59
C ILE A 289 -24.61 7.47 5.41
N LEU A 290 -25.83 7.95 5.67
CA LEU A 290 -26.81 8.32 4.65
C LEU A 290 -26.62 9.76 4.14
N GLY A 291 -25.54 10.45 4.54
CA GLY A 291 -25.25 11.83 4.16
C GLY A 291 -26.09 12.89 4.89
N LYS A 292 -26.93 12.51 5.85
CA LYS A 292 -27.72 13.45 6.64
C LYS A 292 -26.87 14.08 7.75
N THR A 293 -26.76 15.40 7.78
CA THR A 293 -26.21 16.16 8.91
C THR A 293 -27.11 16.02 10.12
N ILE A 294 -26.56 15.50 11.22
CA ILE A 294 -27.28 15.24 12.48
C ILE A 294 -26.89 16.21 13.59
N TYR A 295 -25.77 16.91 13.44
CA TYR A 295 -25.31 17.92 14.39
C TYR A 295 -24.51 18.99 13.66
N THR A 296 -24.61 20.24 14.12
CA THR A 296 -23.73 21.32 13.69
C THR A 296 -23.42 22.26 14.84
N SER A 297 -22.19 22.78 14.88
CA SER A 297 -21.76 23.77 15.85
C SER A 297 -20.60 24.60 15.29
N VAL A 298 -20.07 25.51 16.10
CA VAL A 298 -18.82 26.24 15.84
C VAL A 298 -17.89 26.11 17.04
N PHE A 299 -16.59 26.03 16.81
CA PHE A 299 -15.58 25.97 17.86
C PHE A 299 -14.32 26.74 17.46
N HIS A 300 -13.54 27.14 18.46
CA HIS A 300 -12.29 27.83 18.24
C HIS A 300 -11.11 26.85 18.33
N ASP A 301 -10.64 26.58 19.55
CA ASP A 301 -9.53 25.66 19.79
C ASP A 301 -10.01 24.23 20.02
N LYS A 302 -11.02 24.07 20.88
CA LYS A 302 -11.50 22.77 21.33
C LYS A 302 -13.01 22.76 21.54
N ILE A 303 -13.65 21.63 21.27
CA ILE A 303 -15.05 21.37 21.60
C ILE A 303 -15.25 19.94 22.06
N ASP A 304 -16.06 19.78 23.10
CA ASP A 304 -16.59 18.49 23.53
C ASP A 304 -18.06 18.42 23.13
N ILE A 305 -18.46 17.32 22.47
CA ILE A 305 -19.80 17.11 21.94
C ILE A 305 -20.39 15.87 22.61
N ASP A 306 -21.53 16.04 23.29
CA ASP A 306 -22.31 14.94 23.81
C ASP A 306 -23.04 14.23 22.66
N VAL A 307 -22.64 12.99 22.43
CA VAL A 307 -23.15 12.08 21.41
C VAL A 307 -23.90 10.90 22.01
N SER A 308 -24.19 10.91 23.32
CA SER A 308 -24.88 9.81 24.02
C SER A 308 -26.24 9.46 23.40
N SER A 309 -26.92 10.45 22.82
CA SER A 309 -28.21 10.28 22.15
C SER A 309 -28.13 9.72 20.73
N PHE A 310 -26.92 9.56 20.18
CA PHE A 310 -26.74 9.12 18.80
C PHE A 310 -26.78 7.59 18.75
N SER A 311 -27.38 7.05 17.69
CA SER A 311 -27.41 5.60 17.46
C SER A 311 -26.01 5.06 17.19
N GLU A 312 -25.74 3.83 17.63
CA GLU A 312 -24.51 3.12 17.32
C GLU A 312 -24.30 3.03 15.80
N GLY A 313 -23.04 3.19 15.35
CA GLY A 313 -22.70 3.14 13.94
C GLY A 313 -21.60 4.10 13.53
N ILE A 314 -21.41 4.21 12.21
CA ILE A 314 -20.39 5.06 11.59
C ILE A 314 -20.97 6.44 11.29
N TYR A 315 -20.18 7.47 11.58
CA TYR A 315 -20.47 8.86 11.25
C TYR A 315 -19.23 9.51 10.64
N PHE A 316 -19.45 10.61 9.95
CA PHE A 316 -18.38 11.48 9.45
C PHE A 316 -18.42 12.81 10.17
N VAL A 317 -17.26 13.30 10.56
CA VAL A 317 -17.04 14.60 11.18
C VAL A 317 -16.44 15.51 10.13
N LYS A 318 -17.22 16.49 9.67
CA LYS A 318 -16.78 17.54 8.76
C LYS A 318 -16.46 18.79 9.55
N ILE A 319 -15.26 19.34 9.37
CA ILE A 319 -14.81 20.58 9.99
C ILE A 319 -14.50 21.55 8.86
N THR A 320 -15.09 22.75 8.89
CA THR A 320 -14.93 23.75 7.83
C THR A 320 -14.51 25.07 8.43
N ASN A 321 -13.37 25.61 7.98
CA ASN A 321 -13.03 27.03 8.17
C ASN A 321 -13.41 27.81 6.88
N LYS A 322 -13.16 29.12 6.82
CA LYS A 322 -13.48 30.00 5.68
C LYS A 322 -12.95 29.51 4.35
N ASN A 323 -11.81 28.81 4.35
CA ASN A 323 -11.09 28.45 3.13
C ASN A 323 -11.14 26.95 2.80
N THR A 324 -11.30 26.08 3.80
CA THR A 324 -11.07 24.63 3.64
C THR A 324 -12.06 23.80 4.46
N SER A 325 -12.26 22.55 4.04
CA SER A 325 -13.05 21.56 4.77
C SER A 325 -12.24 20.28 4.99
N PHE A 326 -12.19 19.80 6.22
CA PHE A 326 -11.64 18.53 6.65
C PHE A 326 -12.76 17.53 6.92
N LEU A 327 -12.58 16.26 6.57
CA LEU A 327 -13.55 15.19 6.82
C LEU A 327 -12.85 13.99 7.44
N THR A 328 -13.37 13.46 8.54
CA THR A 328 -12.84 12.24 9.17
C THR A 328 -13.95 11.30 9.63
N LYS A 329 -13.65 10.01 9.78
CA LYS A 329 -14.58 8.97 10.21
C LYS A 329 -14.57 8.82 11.72
N TRP A 330 -15.75 8.69 12.33
CA TRP A 330 -15.96 8.40 13.74
C TRP A 330 -16.93 7.24 13.95
N ILE A 331 -16.68 6.44 14.99
CA ILE A 331 -17.49 5.27 15.34
C ILE A 331 -18.18 5.51 16.69
N LYS A 332 -19.51 5.54 16.69
CA LYS A 332 -20.36 5.53 17.90
C LYS A 332 -20.55 4.08 18.35
N LYS A 333 -20.12 3.80 19.58
CA LYS A 333 -20.47 2.58 20.33
C LYS A 333 -21.63 2.81 21.25
#